data_AF-A0A2V9CSN2-F1
#
_entry.id   AF-A0A2V9CSN2-F1
#
_cell.length_a   1.000
_cell.length_b   1.000
_cell.length_c   1.000
_cell.angle_alpha   90.00
_cell.angle_beta   90.00
_cell.angle_gamma   90.00
#
_symmetry.space_group_name_H-M   'P 1'
#
loop_
_entity.id
_entity.type
_entity.pdbx_description
1 polymer ?
#
loop_
_entity_poly.entity_id
_entity_poly.type
_entity_poly.pdbx_seq_one_letter_code
_entity_poly.pdbx_strand_id
1 'polypeptide(L)'
;MPNELDPPLDQSSDGQTAAAERREARRYPFICPVELITVDGSTRISARTSDLSLRGCYVDTLNPFPVGTRVRLQITKNDQRLEFRAEVTSCHVGSGMGVLFEQLTPPQMDIVVSWLEGTSSPAEPPLPAITSTAVSQSAPKTNMHFARKLLKVLEHKGILTPSEAAELLRELDS
;
A
#
# COMPACT_ATOMS: atom_id res chain seq x y z
N MET A 1 -3.73 65.38 -5.82
CA MET A 1 -2.26 65.24 -5.82
C MET A 1 -1.78 65.39 -4.39
N PRO A 2 -1.11 64.40 -3.77
CA PRO A 2 -1.05 62.94 -4.13
C PRO A 2 -2.46 62.28 -4.02
N ASN A 3 -2.72 60.97 -4.11
CA ASN A 3 -2.02 59.83 -4.76
C ASN A 3 -0.80 59.13 -4.07
N GLU A 4 -1.03 58.17 -3.17
CA GLU A 4 -0.16 56.98 -2.98
C GLU A 4 -0.89 55.80 -2.29
N LEU A 5 -0.50 54.57 -2.67
CA LEU A 5 -0.64 53.19 -2.12
C LEU A 5 -1.58 52.90 -0.92
N ASP A 6 -2.28 51.76 -0.81
CA ASP A 6 -1.93 50.38 -1.25
C ASP A 6 -3.14 49.54 -1.77
N PRO A 7 -2.90 48.43 -2.50
CA PRO A 7 -3.95 47.47 -2.94
C PRO A 7 -4.41 46.53 -1.80
N PRO A 8 -5.58 45.87 -1.94
CA PRO A 8 -6.07 44.91 -0.95
C PRO A 8 -5.17 43.67 -0.85
N LEU A 9 -4.95 43.21 0.39
CA LEU A 9 -4.21 42.00 0.71
C LEU A 9 -4.98 40.74 0.28
N ASP A 10 -4.74 40.27 -0.94
CA ASP A 10 -5.01 38.88 -1.31
C ASP A 10 -3.98 37.98 -0.63
N GLN A 11 -4.33 37.49 0.57
CA GLN A 11 -3.64 36.38 1.22
C GLN A 11 -4.42 35.08 1.00
N SER A 12 -4.52 34.68 -0.27
CA SER A 12 -4.69 33.30 -0.69
C SER A 12 -3.49 32.48 -0.21
N SER A 13 -3.47 32.16 1.09
CA SER A 13 -2.54 31.23 1.71
C SER A 13 -2.92 29.79 1.36
N ASP A 14 -2.92 29.49 0.05
CA ASP A 14 -2.81 28.12 -0.44
C ASP A 14 -1.41 27.60 -0.07
N GLY A 15 -1.30 27.22 1.21
CA GLY A 15 -0.24 26.40 1.77
C GLY A 15 -0.33 24.99 1.20
N GLN A 16 -0.33 24.88 -0.13
CA GLN A 16 -0.14 23.66 -0.86
C GLN A 16 1.32 23.29 -0.72
N THR A 17 1.66 22.72 0.44
CA THR A 17 2.73 21.74 0.55
C THR A 17 2.36 20.57 -0.36
N ALA A 18 2.57 20.77 -1.67
CA ALA A 18 2.92 19.71 -2.57
C ALA A 18 4.19 19.08 -1.97
N ALA A 19 3.99 18.05 -1.15
CA ALA A 19 5.06 17.19 -0.70
C ALA A 19 5.72 16.68 -1.98
N ALA A 20 6.88 17.26 -2.32
CA ALA A 20 7.52 17.07 -3.62
C ALA A 20 7.53 15.58 -3.94
N GLU A 21 7.04 15.21 -5.12
CA GLU A 21 6.77 13.82 -5.47
C GLU A 21 8.08 13.02 -5.47
N ARG A 22 8.42 12.43 -4.31
CA ARG A 22 9.69 11.73 -4.07
C ARG A 22 9.79 10.40 -4.81
N ARG A 23 8.76 10.00 -5.55
CA ARG A 23 8.70 8.73 -6.28
C ARG A 23 9.29 8.91 -7.67
N GLU A 24 10.51 8.45 -7.85
CA GLU A 24 11.26 8.49 -9.11
C GLU A 24 10.67 7.60 -10.24
N ALA A 25 9.58 6.88 -9.98
CA ALA A 25 8.88 6.03 -10.95
C ALA A 25 7.38 5.93 -10.66
N ARG A 26 6.57 5.91 -11.72
CA ARG A 26 5.12 5.66 -11.65
C ARG A 26 4.86 4.23 -11.17
N ARG A 27 4.00 4.10 -10.16
CA ARG A 27 3.58 2.82 -9.59
C ARG A 27 2.21 2.42 -10.12
N TYR A 28 2.08 1.16 -10.48
CA TYR A 28 0.83 0.56 -10.96
C TYR A 28 0.31 -0.42 -9.91
N PRO A 29 -1.00 -0.44 -9.60
CA PRO A 29 -1.59 -1.43 -8.72
C PRO A 29 -1.27 -2.84 -9.24
N PHE A 30 -0.60 -3.65 -8.41
CA PHE A 30 -0.06 -4.92 -8.84
C PHE A 30 -0.06 -5.88 -7.66
N ILE A 31 -1.01 -6.81 -7.66
CA ILE A 31 -1.23 -7.72 -6.54
C ILE A 31 -0.81 -9.14 -6.94
N CYS A 32 0.41 -9.53 -6.56
CA CYS A 32 0.95 -10.86 -6.83
C CYS A 32 1.61 -11.46 -5.57
N PRO A 33 1.59 -12.79 -5.41
CA PRO A 33 2.35 -13.45 -4.36
C PRO A 33 3.85 -13.24 -4.56
N VAL A 34 4.54 -12.98 -3.45
CA VAL A 34 5.99 -12.84 -3.41
C VAL A 34 6.62 -13.66 -2.28
N GLU A 35 7.85 -14.07 -2.50
CA GLU A 35 8.73 -14.54 -1.43
C GLU A 35 9.95 -13.65 -1.33
N LEU A 36 10.35 -13.32 -0.11
CA LEU A 36 11.56 -12.58 0.19
C LEU A 36 12.44 -13.47 1.07
N ILE A 37 13.67 -13.70 0.62
CA ILE A 37 14.69 -14.46 1.34
C ILE A 37 15.87 -13.52 1.58
N THR A 38 16.34 -13.36 2.82
CA THR A 38 17.53 -12.55 3.11
C THR A 38 18.77 -13.13 2.40
N VAL A 39 19.73 -12.30 2.00
CA VAL A 39 20.89 -12.77 1.20
C VAL A 39 21.77 -13.79 1.95
N ASP A 40 21.78 -13.75 3.28
CA ASP A 40 22.42 -14.76 4.15
C ASP A 40 21.62 -16.07 4.28
N GLY A 41 20.39 -16.13 3.74
CA GLY A 41 19.47 -17.25 3.84
C GLY A 41 18.82 -17.45 5.22
N SER A 42 19.07 -16.57 6.19
CA SER A 42 18.61 -16.75 7.57
C SER A 42 17.10 -16.64 7.73
N THR A 43 16.44 -15.80 6.92
CA THR A 43 15.01 -15.52 7.03
C THR A 43 14.31 -15.58 5.68
N ARG A 44 13.15 -16.25 5.63
CA ARG A 44 12.23 -16.30 4.49
C ARG A 44 10.84 -15.86 4.93
N ILE A 45 10.21 -14.97 4.16
CA ILE A 45 8.81 -14.59 4.32
C ILE A 45 8.06 -14.76 2.99
N SER A 46 6.79 -15.13 3.09
CA SER A 46 5.84 -15.14 1.97
C SER A 46 4.83 -14.01 2.19
N ALA A 47 4.62 -13.18 1.18
CA ALA A 47 3.83 -11.95 1.26
C ALA A 47 3.14 -11.66 -0.09
N ARG A 48 2.57 -10.46 -0.25
CA ARG A 48 2.00 -10.00 -1.53
C ARG A 48 2.53 -8.61 -1.86
N THR A 49 2.61 -8.27 -3.14
CA THR A 49 2.73 -6.87 -3.55
C THR A 49 1.38 -6.16 -3.50
N SER A 50 1.40 -4.84 -3.30
CA SER A 50 0.26 -3.94 -3.59
C SER A 50 0.50 -3.08 -4.82
N ASP A 51 1.75 -2.68 -5.09
CA ASP A 51 2.15 -1.92 -6.27
C ASP A 51 3.42 -2.46 -6.94
N LEU A 52 3.62 -2.11 -8.21
CA LEU A 52 4.84 -2.40 -8.98
C LEU A 52 5.25 -1.18 -9.83
N SER A 53 6.55 -1.02 -10.00
CA SER A 53 7.19 -0.07 -10.92
C SER A 53 8.43 -0.73 -11.53
N LEU A 54 9.03 -0.11 -12.55
CA LEU A 54 10.27 -0.59 -13.18
C LEU A 54 11.47 -0.71 -12.22
N ARG A 55 11.43 -0.01 -11.07
CA ARG A 55 12.55 0.08 -10.12
C ARG A 55 12.27 -0.53 -8.75
N GLY A 56 11.05 -0.98 -8.49
CA GLY A 56 10.67 -1.42 -7.15
C GLY A 56 9.19 -1.75 -7.02
N CYS A 57 8.82 -2.35 -5.90
CA CYS A 57 7.43 -2.60 -5.50
C CYS A 57 7.24 -2.30 -4.01
N TYR A 58 5.98 -2.14 -3.59
CA TYR A 58 5.60 -2.25 -2.19
C TYR A 58 5.09 -3.66 -1.88
N VAL A 59 5.55 -4.20 -0.75
CA VAL A 59 5.22 -5.54 -0.26
C VAL A 59 4.43 -5.42 1.04
N ASP A 60 3.20 -5.94 1.05
CA ASP A 60 2.30 -5.94 2.19
C ASP A 60 2.70 -7.06 3.15
N THR A 61 3.11 -6.69 4.37
CA THR A 61 3.47 -7.64 5.43
C THR A 61 3.40 -6.97 6.80
N LEU A 62 2.94 -7.71 7.81
CA LEU A 62 2.91 -7.24 9.19
C LEU A 62 4.32 -7.13 9.79
N ASN A 63 5.24 -7.97 9.33
CA ASN A 63 6.62 -8.09 9.81
C ASN A 63 7.59 -7.71 8.69
N PRO A 64 7.79 -6.41 8.41
CA PRO A 64 8.74 -5.96 7.41
C PRO A 64 10.19 -6.13 7.88
N PHE A 65 11.09 -6.30 6.91
CA PHE A 65 12.53 -6.27 7.16
C PHE A 65 13.02 -4.83 7.46
N PRO A 66 14.14 -4.67 8.18
CA PRO A 66 14.78 -3.36 8.35
C PRO A 66 15.22 -2.73 7.02
N VAL A 67 15.25 -1.40 6.96
CA VAL A 67 15.83 -0.64 5.83
C VAL A 67 17.32 -1.00 5.65
N GLY A 68 17.76 -1.13 4.40
CA GLY A 68 19.10 -1.61 4.04
C GLY A 68 19.24 -3.14 4.00
N THR A 69 18.20 -3.89 4.37
CA THR A 69 18.22 -5.36 4.24
C THR A 69 18.20 -5.74 2.76
N ARG A 70 19.19 -6.52 2.34
CA ARG A 70 19.22 -7.12 1.00
C ARG A 70 18.51 -8.46 0.98
N VAL A 71 17.66 -8.63 -0.02
CA VAL A 71 16.83 -9.82 -0.21
C VAL A 71 16.92 -10.33 -1.64
N ARG A 72 16.74 -11.64 -1.79
CA ARG A 72 16.35 -12.30 -3.02
C ARG A 72 14.82 -12.29 -3.06
N LEU A 73 14.26 -11.49 -3.97
CA LEU A 73 12.82 -11.35 -4.17
C LEU A 73 12.40 -12.26 -5.31
N GLN A 74 11.40 -13.13 -5.06
CA GLN A 74 10.73 -13.92 -6.08
C GLN A 74 9.29 -13.42 -6.22
N ILE A 75 8.90 -12.98 -7.42
CA ILE A 75 7.52 -12.59 -7.76
C ILE A 75 6.92 -13.68 -8.67
N THR A 76 5.67 -14.08 -8.42
CA THR A 76 4.97 -15.07 -9.25
C THR A 76 3.66 -14.50 -9.80
N LYS A 77 3.50 -14.51 -11.14
CA LYS A 77 2.31 -14.04 -11.86
C LYS A 77 2.00 -15.02 -13.00
N ASN A 78 0.79 -15.56 -13.07
CA ASN A 78 0.32 -16.47 -14.15
C ASN A 78 1.34 -17.58 -14.48
N ASP A 79 1.75 -18.34 -13.46
CA ASP A 79 2.79 -19.39 -13.48
C ASP A 79 4.22 -18.94 -13.87
N GLN A 80 4.40 -17.72 -14.36
CA GLN A 80 5.70 -17.09 -14.56
C GLN A 80 6.31 -16.67 -13.23
N ARG A 81 7.55 -17.10 -12.98
CA ARG A 81 8.34 -16.74 -11.80
C ARG A 81 9.50 -15.84 -12.21
N LEU A 82 9.66 -14.74 -11.49
CA LEU A 82 10.75 -13.79 -11.70
C LEU A 82 11.51 -13.63 -10.38
N GLU A 83 12.81 -13.91 -10.39
CA GLU A 83 13.67 -13.86 -9.20
C GLU A 83 14.87 -12.96 -9.44
N PHE A 84 15.18 -12.06 -8.48
CA PHE A 84 16.29 -11.12 -8.55
C PHE A 84 16.66 -10.56 -7.16
N ARG A 85 17.73 -9.76 -7.07
CA ARG A 85 18.11 -9.07 -5.82
C ARG A 85 17.45 -7.70 -5.68
N ALA A 86 17.05 -7.38 -4.46
CA ALA A 86 16.44 -6.12 -4.08
C ALA A 86 16.93 -5.66 -2.70
N GLU A 87 16.83 -4.37 -2.41
CA GLU A 87 17.14 -3.77 -1.11
C GLU A 87 15.89 -3.09 -0.53
N VAL A 88 15.67 -3.25 0.78
CA VAL A 88 14.54 -2.64 1.49
C VAL A 88 14.83 -1.15 1.72
N THR A 89 14.04 -0.28 1.11
CA THR A 89 14.23 1.19 1.18
C THR A 89 13.26 1.90 2.12
N SER A 90 12.14 1.27 2.49
CA SER A 90 11.24 1.77 3.53
C SER A 90 10.61 0.62 4.31
N CYS A 91 10.36 0.85 5.60
CA CYS A 91 9.80 -0.14 6.53
C CYS A 91 8.66 0.52 7.31
N HIS A 92 7.46 -0.05 7.22
CA HIS A 92 6.26 0.42 7.91
C HIS A 92 5.65 -0.76 8.68
N VAL A 93 6.02 -0.90 9.96
CA VAL A 93 5.59 -2.01 10.83
C VAL A 93 4.07 -2.11 10.85
N GLY A 94 3.52 -3.32 10.72
CA GLY A 94 2.08 -3.56 10.64
C GLY A 94 1.43 -3.25 9.28
N SER A 95 2.18 -2.72 8.30
CA SER A 95 1.69 -2.43 6.95
C SER A 95 2.50 -3.15 5.86
N GLY A 96 3.81 -2.91 5.80
CA GLY A 96 4.65 -3.48 4.74
C GLY A 96 6.01 -2.82 4.60
N MET A 97 6.63 -3.02 3.44
CA MET A 97 7.93 -2.45 3.10
C MET A 97 8.02 -2.04 1.62
N GLY A 98 8.78 -0.99 1.34
CA GLY A 98 9.21 -0.66 -0.02
C GLY A 98 10.52 -1.38 -0.35
N VAL A 99 10.57 -2.06 -1.49
CA VAL A 99 11.78 -2.69 -2.02
C VAL A 99 12.20 -2.05 -3.34
N LEU A 100 13.50 -1.77 -3.47
CA LEU A 100 14.15 -1.26 -4.67
C LEU A 100 14.91 -2.39 -5.36
N PHE A 101 14.77 -2.53 -6.66
CA PHE A 101 15.44 -3.56 -7.46
C PHE A 101 16.90 -3.15 -7.68
N GLU A 102 17.88 -4.03 -7.40
CA GLU A 102 19.30 -3.68 -7.51
C GLU A 102 19.75 -3.62 -8.98
N GLN A 103 19.80 -4.79 -9.63
CA GLN A 103 20.26 -4.99 -11.00
C GLN A 103 19.41 -6.09 -11.64
N LEU A 104 18.38 -5.67 -12.37
CA LEU A 104 17.66 -6.57 -13.27
C LEU A 104 18.48 -6.76 -14.54
N THR A 105 18.66 -8.01 -14.96
CA THR A 105 19.14 -8.34 -16.30
C THR A 105 18.11 -7.91 -17.36
N PRO A 106 18.51 -7.68 -18.63
CA PRO A 106 17.56 -7.28 -19.67
C PRO A 106 16.34 -8.20 -19.79
N PRO A 107 16.47 -9.55 -19.80
CA PRO A 107 15.31 -10.45 -19.84
C PRO A 107 14.39 -10.33 -18.61
N GLN A 108 14.94 -10.02 -17.43
CA GLN A 108 14.12 -9.77 -16.23
C GLN A 108 13.38 -8.43 -16.34
N MET A 109 14.02 -7.40 -16.91
CA MET A 109 13.41 -6.10 -17.17
C MET A 109 12.23 -6.25 -18.15
N ASP A 110 12.41 -6.99 -19.24
CA ASP A 110 11.35 -7.24 -20.23
C ASP A 110 10.12 -7.92 -19.60
N ILE A 111 10.34 -8.81 -18.62
CA ILE A 111 9.25 -9.43 -17.85
C ILE A 111 8.54 -8.39 -16.98
N VAL A 112 9.27 -7.53 -16.25
CA VAL A 112 8.65 -6.44 -15.46
C VAL A 112 7.88 -5.47 -16.37
N VAL A 113 8.42 -5.13 -17.54
CA VAL A 113 7.77 -4.28 -18.55
C VAL A 113 6.48 -4.94 -19.02
N SER A 114 6.51 -6.19 -19.50
CA SER A 114 5.28 -6.88 -19.96
C SER A 114 4.23 -7.03 -18.85
N TRP A 115 4.67 -7.17 -17.60
CA TRP A 115 3.78 -7.21 -16.44
C TRP A 115 3.09 -5.89 -16.15
N LEU A 116 3.75 -4.76 -16.43
CA LEU A 116 3.23 -3.39 -16.29
C LEU A 116 2.38 -2.97 -17.49
N GLU A 117 2.80 -3.28 -18.72
CA GLU A 117 2.04 -3.03 -19.94
C GLU A 117 0.69 -3.79 -19.90
N GLY A 118 0.71 -5.04 -19.43
CA GLY A 118 -0.50 -5.80 -19.11
C GLY A 118 -1.34 -5.27 -17.93
N THR A 119 -1.02 -4.12 -17.33
CA THR A 119 -1.92 -3.38 -16.41
C THR A 119 -2.64 -2.20 -17.07
N SER A 120 -2.37 -1.91 -18.36
CA SER A 120 -3.23 -1.06 -19.17
C SER A 120 -4.50 -1.85 -19.52
N SER A 121 -5.59 -1.59 -18.78
CA SER A 121 -6.90 -2.23 -19.01
C SER A 121 -7.62 -1.65 -20.23
N PRO A 122 -8.23 -2.51 -21.05
CA PRO A 122 -9.45 -2.16 -21.76
C PRO A 122 -10.60 -3.14 -21.48
N ALA A 123 -11.78 -2.57 -21.24
CA ALA A 123 -13.11 -3.14 -21.45
C ALA A 123 -13.36 -4.61 -21.07
N GLU A 124 -14.09 -4.78 -19.96
CA GLU A 124 -15.04 -5.88 -19.81
C GLU A 124 -15.95 -5.96 -21.06
N PRO A 125 -16.11 -7.12 -21.73
CA PRO A 125 -17.10 -7.25 -22.80
C PRO A 125 -18.49 -7.05 -22.20
N PRO A 126 -19.42 -6.33 -22.87
CA PRO A 126 -20.69 -5.95 -22.26
C PRO A 126 -21.51 -7.18 -21.90
N LEU A 127 -21.56 -7.49 -20.60
CA LEU A 127 -22.46 -8.50 -20.07
C LEU A 127 -23.91 -8.07 -20.39
N PRO A 128 -24.77 -8.99 -20.87
CA PRO A 128 -26.13 -8.65 -21.24
C PRO A 128 -26.89 -8.12 -20.04
N ALA A 129 -27.58 -7.00 -20.23
CA ALA A 129 -28.23 -6.26 -19.17
C ALA A 129 -29.32 -7.09 -18.47
N ILE A 130 -29.05 -7.51 -17.23
CA ILE A 130 -30.10 -7.83 -16.24
C ILE A 130 -30.46 -6.56 -15.48
N THR A 131 -31.23 -5.69 -16.15
CA THR A 131 -31.83 -4.50 -15.54
C THR A 131 -32.96 -4.89 -14.58
N SER A 132 -32.64 -5.13 -13.31
CA SER A 132 -33.55 -5.08 -12.16
C SER A 132 -32.77 -5.32 -10.86
N THR A 133 -33.00 -4.66 -9.73
CA THR A 133 -33.77 -3.45 -9.39
C THR A 133 -33.18 -2.96 -8.05
N ALA A 134 -33.20 -1.66 -7.78
CA ALA A 134 -32.65 -1.12 -6.53
C ALA A 134 -33.35 -1.70 -5.27
N VAL A 135 -32.57 -2.27 -4.35
CA VAL A 135 -32.97 -2.44 -2.93
C VAL A 135 -31.78 -2.13 -2.01
N SER A 136 -32.07 -1.34 -0.98
CA SER A 136 -31.14 -0.79 -0.01
C SER A 136 -30.55 -1.81 1.00
N GLN A 137 -29.37 -1.47 1.53
CA GLN A 137 -28.93 -1.63 2.93
C GLN A 137 -29.43 -2.84 3.76
N SER A 138 -28.54 -3.80 4.05
CA SER A 138 -28.46 -4.53 5.33
C SER A 138 -27.18 -5.41 5.37
N ALA A 139 -26.44 -5.57 6.47
CA ALA A 139 -26.41 -4.86 7.76
C ALA A 139 -24.98 -4.92 8.37
N PRO A 140 -24.45 -3.83 8.97
CA PRO A 140 -23.11 -3.81 9.57
C PRO A 140 -23.15 -4.29 11.03
N LYS A 141 -23.12 -5.61 11.28
CA LYS A 141 -23.16 -6.15 12.67
C LYS A 141 -22.11 -7.21 13.02
N THR A 142 -21.62 -7.98 12.05
CA THR A 142 -20.61 -9.04 12.31
C THR A 142 -19.22 -8.48 12.63
N ASN A 143 -18.78 -7.44 11.91
CA ASN A 143 -17.43 -6.87 12.09
C ASN A 143 -17.27 -6.10 13.41
N MET A 144 -18.36 -5.55 13.94
CA MET A 144 -18.35 -4.74 15.16
C MET A 144 -18.06 -5.57 16.42
N HIS A 145 -18.51 -6.82 16.46
CA HIS A 145 -18.14 -7.76 17.52
C HIS A 145 -16.63 -8.03 17.53
N PHE A 146 -16.02 -8.17 16.36
CA PHE A 146 -14.57 -8.37 16.24
C PHE A 146 -13.78 -7.12 16.70
N ALA A 147 -14.20 -5.92 16.28
CA ALA A 147 -13.61 -4.65 16.71
C ALA A 147 -13.66 -4.49 18.24
N ARG A 148 -14.83 -4.69 18.87
CA ARG A 148 -14.99 -4.64 20.33
C ARG A 148 -14.15 -5.69 21.06
N LYS A 149 -13.98 -6.88 20.48
CA LYS A 149 -13.11 -7.93 21.04
C LYS A 149 -11.63 -7.56 20.94
N LEU A 150 -11.21 -6.93 19.84
CA LEU A 150 -9.84 -6.46 19.63
C LEU A 150 -9.45 -5.38 20.64
N LEU A 151 -10.28 -4.34 20.85
CA LEU A 151 -10.00 -3.28 21.81
C LEU A 151 -9.72 -3.83 23.23
N LYS A 152 -10.55 -4.77 23.70
CA LYS A 152 -10.35 -5.44 25.01
C LYS A 152 -9.05 -6.25 25.09
N VAL A 153 -8.60 -6.82 23.97
CA VAL A 153 -7.30 -7.52 23.92
C VAL A 153 -6.15 -6.52 23.98
N LEU A 154 -6.25 -5.38 23.29
CA LEU A 154 -5.22 -4.34 23.30
C LEU A 154 -5.08 -3.68 24.68
N GLU A 155 -6.19 -3.40 25.36
CA GLU A 155 -6.23 -2.94 26.76
C GLU A 155 -5.55 -3.96 27.69
N HIS A 156 -5.96 -5.23 27.64
CA HIS A 156 -5.40 -6.29 28.51
C HIS A 156 -3.93 -6.63 28.18
N LYS A 157 -3.42 -6.22 27.01
CA LYS A 157 -2.01 -6.34 26.63
C LYS A 157 -1.19 -5.09 26.96
N GLY A 158 -1.80 -4.04 27.52
CA GLY A 158 -1.13 -2.77 27.82
C GLY A 158 -0.72 -1.97 26.57
N ILE A 159 -1.30 -2.29 25.40
CA ILE A 159 -1.11 -1.54 24.15
C ILE A 159 -1.98 -0.27 24.16
N LEU A 160 -3.09 -0.31 24.89
CA LEU A 160 -4.11 0.73 24.97
C LEU A 160 -4.40 1.06 26.44
N THR A 161 -4.57 2.33 26.78
CA THR A 161 -5.01 2.72 28.13
C THR A 161 -6.51 2.45 28.32
N PRO A 162 -7.00 2.27 29.56
CA PRO A 162 -8.44 2.11 29.83
C PRO A 162 -9.29 3.30 29.36
N SER A 163 -8.73 4.52 29.34
CA SER A 163 -9.35 5.72 28.80
C SER A 163 -9.57 5.65 27.28
N GLU A 164 -8.53 5.32 26.52
CA GLU A 164 -8.61 5.20 25.06
C GLU A 164 -9.52 4.02 24.65
N ALA A 165 -9.49 2.92 25.42
CA ALA A 165 -10.40 1.80 25.24
C ALA A 165 -11.87 2.22 25.40
N ALA A 166 -12.19 3.03 26.41
CA ALA A 166 -13.54 3.52 26.67
C ALA A 166 -14.04 4.51 25.61
N GLU A 167 -13.17 5.38 25.07
CA GLU A 167 -13.53 6.30 23.99
C GLU A 167 -13.82 5.55 22.67
N LEU A 168 -12.91 4.67 22.24
CA LEU A 168 -13.08 3.89 21.00
C LEU A 168 -14.28 2.92 21.08
N LEU A 169 -14.64 2.42 22.26
CA LEU A 169 -15.85 1.62 22.45
C LEU A 169 -17.14 2.45 22.33
N ARG A 170 -17.11 3.76 22.68
CA ARG A 170 -18.25 4.67 22.51
C ARG A 170 -18.45 5.05 21.05
N GLU A 171 -17.37 5.30 20.31
CA GLU A 171 -17.44 5.56 18.86
C GLU A 171 -17.98 4.35 18.08
N LEU A 172 -17.62 3.12 18.50
CA LEU A 172 -18.16 1.89 17.92
C LEU A 172 -19.61 1.55 18.30
N ASP A 173 -20.17 2.21 19.32
CA ASP A 173 -21.57 2.04 19.74
C ASP A 173 -22.47 3.24 19.31
N SER A 174 -21.92 4.18 18.52
CA SER A 174 -22.60 5.39 18.00
C SER A 174 -23.12 5.21 16.56
#